data_AF-A0A7J4EMK7-F1
#
_entry.id   AF-A0A7J4EMK7-F1
#
_cell.length_a   1.000
_cell.length_b   1.000
_cell.length_c   1.000
_cell.angle_alpha   90.00
_cell.angle_beta   90.00
_cell.angle_gamma   90.00
#
_symmetry.space_group_name_H-M   'P 1'
#
loop_
_entity.id
_entity.type
_entity.pdbx_description
1 polymer ?
#
loop_
_entity_poly.entity_id
_entity_poly.type
_entity_poly.pdbx_seq_one_letter_code
_entity_poly.pdbx_strand_id
1 'polypeptide(L)' 'MKPPKIALISNRPKGIHFSYIRYLNNQIRENFDLKGTPLILVPKKRGEREDNSSLSNRKT' A
#
# COMPACT_ATOMS: atom_id res chain seq x y z
N MET A 1 -8.27 12.78 -11.81
CA MET A 1 -7.84 12.78 -10.40
C MET A 1 -6.77 11.71 -10.20
N LYS A 2 -5.69 11.98 -9.47
CA LYS A 2 -4.69 10.97 -9.11
C LYS A 2 -5.11 10.29 -7.79
N PRO A 3 -5.14 8.95 -7.70
CA PRO A 3 -5.47 8.27 -6.45
C PRO A 3 -4.47 8.64 -5.34
N PRO A 4 -4.91 8.87 -4.10
CA PRO A 4 -4.04 9.08 -2.96
C PRO A 4 -3.19 7.83 -2.73
N LYS A 5 -1.87 8.02 -2.67
CA LYS A 5 -0.89 7.00 -2.30
C LYS A 5 -0.45 7.23 -0.87
N ILE A 6 -0.66 6.25 -0.01
CA ILE A 6 -0.20 6.25 1.38
C ILE A 6 0.92 5.22 1.53
N ALA A 7 2.05 5.65 2.09
CA ALA A 7 3.16 4.76 2.42
C ALA A 7 2.95 4.16 3.81
N LEU A 8 2.89 2.84 3.91
CA LEU A 8 2.89 2.10 5.17
C LEU A 8 4.33 1.75 5.53
N ILE A 9 4.93 2.51 6.45
CA ILE A 9 6.30 2.26 6.90
C ILE A 9 6.30 1.08 7.88
N SER A 10 7.04 0.02 7.55
CA SER A 10 7.19 -1.16 8.40
C SER A 10 8.62 -1.70 8.37
N ASN A 11 9.00 -2.42 9.43
CA ASN A 11 10.29 -3.10 9.50
C ASN A 11 10.40 -4.25 8.49
N ARG A 12 9.27 -4.90 8.15
CA ARG A 12 9.20 -6.03 7.21
C ARG A 12 8.05 -5.84 6.21
N PRO A 13 8.18 -4.92 5.23
CA PRO A 13 7.09 -4.63 4.27
C PRO A 13 6.71 -5.84 3.41
N LYS A 14 7.67 -6.70 3.06
CA LYS A 14 7.43 -7.94 2.29
C LYS A 14 6.67 -9.02 3.08
N GLY A 15 6.62 -8.91 4.41
CA GLY A 15 5.87 -9.83 5.27
C GLY A 15 4.39 -9.47 5.43
N ILE A 16 3.97 -8.34 4.87
CA ILE A 16 2.58 -7.89 4.97
C ILE A 16 1.76 -8.57 3.88
N HIS A 17 0.80 -9.39 4.30
CA HIS A 17 -0.11 -10.07 3.38
C HIS A 17 -1.14 -9.09 2.78
N PHE A 18 -1.61 -9.37 1.56
CA PHE A 18 -2.55 -8.49 0.85
C PHE A 18 -3.88 -8.31 1.61
N SER A 19 -4.30 -9.32 2.40
CA SER A 19 -5.52 -9.24 3.21
C SER A 19 -5.43 -8.15 4.27
N TYR A 20 -4.27 -8.01 4.91
CA TYR A 20 -4.03 -6.96 5.90
C TYR A 20 -4.00 -5.57 5.27
N ILE A 21 -3.41 -5.45 4.06
CA ILE A 21 -3.45 -4.21 3.29
C ILE A 21 -4.89 -3.82 2.93
N ARG A 22 -5.72 -4.79 2.53
CA ARG A 22 -7.16 -4.55 2.26
C ARG A 22 -7.90 -4.09 3.50
N TYR A 23 -7.67 -4.75 4.63
CA TYR A 23 -8.25 -4.38 5.91
C TYR A 23 -7.90 -2.92 6.29
N LEU A 24 -6.62 -2.55 6.23
CA LEU A 24 -6.18 -1.18 6.51
C LEU A 24 -6.78 -0.16 5.55
N ASN A 25 -6.88 -0.48 4.26
CA ASN A 25 -7.53 0.40 3.30
C ASN A 25 -9.00 0.66 3.66
N ASN A 26 -9.75 -0.37 4.07
CA ASN A 26 -11.15 -0.21 4.48
C ASN A 26 -11.25 0.66 5.74
N GLN A 27 -10.40 0.41 6.75
CA GLN A 27 -10.38 1.21 7.97
C GLN A 27 -10.04 2.68 7.71
N ILE A 28 -9.09 2.97 6.82
CA ILE A 28 -8.76 4.35 6.42
C ILE A 28 -9.95 4.98 5.68
N ARG A 29 -10.68 4.24 4.85
CA ARG A 29 -11.87 4.77 4.15
C ARG A 29 -13.07 5.03 5.05
N GLU A 30 -13.14 4.36 6.20
CA GLU A 30 -14.17 4.60 7.21
C GLU A 30 -13.83 5.81 8.09
N ASN A 31 -12.56 5.94 8.48
CA ASN A 31 -12.10 7.01 9.37
C ASN A 31 -11.81 8.34 8.66
N PHE A 32 -11.44 8.28 7.38
CA PHE A 32 -11.25 9.45 6.54
C PHE A 32 -12.34 9.43 5.46
N ASP A 33 -12.93 10.59 5.12
CA ASP A 33 -14.03 10.73 4.14
C ASP A 33 -13.57 10.50 2.68
N LEU A 34 -12.97 9.34 2.44
CA LEU A 34 -12.37 8.88 1.18
C LEU A 34 -13.28 7.86 0.48
N LYS A 35 -14.60 7.91 0.77
CA LYS A 35 -15.55 6.86 0.41
C LYS A 35 -15.67 6.61 -1.10
N GLY A 36 -15.30 7.56 -1.95
CA GLY A 36 -15.34 7.46 -3.42
C GLY A 36 -14.00 7.36 -4.14
N THR A 37 -12.85 7.32 -3.43
CA THR A 37 -11.53 7.39 -4.07
C THR A 37 -10.76 6.08 -3.94
N PRO A 38 -10.17 5.54 -5.03
CA PRO A 38 -9.28 4.39 -4.94
C PRO A 38 -8.04 4.76 -4.11
N LEU A 39 -7.87 4.13 -2.96
CA LEU A 39 -6.74 4.32 -2.04
C LEU A 39 -5.63 3.30 -2.37
N ILE A 40 -4.40 3.78 -2.54
CA ILE A 40 -3.24 2.93 -2.81
C ILE A 40 -2.36 2.92 -1.56
N LEU A 41 -2.37 1.80 -0.82
CA LEU A 41 -1.44 1.56 0.28
C LEU A 41 -0.20 0.83 -0.24
N VAL A 42 0.98 1.41 -0.03
CA VAL A 42 2.26 0.79 -0.42
C VAL A 42 3.08 0.50 0.83
N PRO A 43 3.35 -0.77 1.16
CA PRO A 43 4.26 -1.11 2.24
C PRO A 43 5.69 -0.75 1.84
N LYS A 44 6.35 0.07 2.65
CA LYS A 44 7.73 0.52 2.44
C LYS A 44 8.59 0.24 3.65
N LYS A 45 9.88 -0.06 3.43
CA LYS A 45 10.86 -0.10 4.52
C LYS A 45 11.33 1.33 4.79
N ARG A 46 11.63 1.63 6.07
CA ARG A 46 12.26 2.90 6.45
C ARG A 46 13.59 3.06 5.71
N GLY A 47 13.74 4.13 4.93
CA GLY A 47 14.95 4.46 4.18
C GLY A 47 15.06 3.86 2.77
N GLU A 48 14.06 3.08 2.32
CA GLU A 48 14.02 2.52 0.97
C GLU A 48 13.41 3.56 0.01
N ARG A 49 14.21 4.11 -0.90
CA ARG A 49 13.70 4.88 -2.04
C ARG A 49 13.15 3.88 -3.07
N GLU A 50 11.97 4.16 -3.62
CA GLU A 50 11.32 3.29 -4.60
C GLU A 50 12.14 3.28 -5.91
N ASP A 51 12.95 2.24 -6.10
CA ASP A 51 13.48 1.88 -7.41
C ASP A 51 12.38 1.12 -8.18
N ASN A 52 11.85 1.74 -9.24
CA ASN A 52 10.71 1.25 -10.03
C ASN A 52 11.02 0.01 -10.92
N SER A 53 12.03 -0.80 -10.58
CA SER A 53 12.59 -1.84 -11.48
C SER A 53 12.11 -3.28 -11.21
N SER A 54 11.28 -3.55 -10.19
CA SER A 54 10.99 -4.93 -9.74
C SER A 54 9.51 -5.33 -9.78
N LEU A 55 8.81 -5.10 -10.90
CA LEU A 55 7.51 -5.73 -11.20
C LEU A 55 7.61 -6.57 -12.48
N SER A 56 8.42 -7.64 -12.51
CA SER A 56 8.32 -8.65 -13.59
C SER A 56 8.03 -10.08 -13.12
N ASN A 57 8.24 -10.44 -11.85
CA ASN A 57 8.21 -11.85 -11.47
C ASN A 57 7.18 -12.10 -10.36
N ARG A 58 5.97 -12.49 -10.78
CA ARG A 58 5.12 -13.48 -10.10
C ARG A 58 3.97 -13.88 -11.03
N LYS A 59 4.31 -14.65 -12.06
CA LYS A 59 3.37 -15.52 -12.78
C LYS A 59 3.97 -16.92 -12.75
N THR A 60 3.40 -17.77 -11.91
CA THR A 60 3.47 -19.23 -11.98
C THR A 60 2.03 -19.69 -11.98
#